data_AF-A0A392NXM6-F1
#
_entry.id   AF-A0A392NXM6-F1
#
_cell.length_a   1.000
_cell.length_b   1.000
_cell.length_c   1.000
_cell.angle_alpha   90.00
_cell.angle_beta   90.00
_cell.angle_gamma   90.00
#
_symmetry.space_group_name_H-M   'P 1'
#
loop_
_entity.id
_entity.type
_entity.pdbx_description
1 polymer ?
#
loop_
_entity_poly.entity_id
_entity_poly.type
_entity_poly.pdbx_seq_one_letter_code
_entity_poly.pdbx_strand_id
1 'polypeptide(L)'
;YLHVLLNLGGLLTTIACIGTSVWLLSIPPFEERKRLTLLMAAALFQGASIGPLIDLAIQIDPSLIFSSFVATALAFGCFSGAALVAKRREYLYLGGLVSSGLSILMWLHFASAIFGGSMAIFKFE
;
A
#
# COMPACT_ATOMS: atom_id res chain seq x y z
N TYR A 1 -8.37 14.10 -18.33
CA TYR A 1 -8.38 13.78 -19.77
C TYR A 1 -7.33 12.71 -20.16
N LEU A 2 -6.06 12.81 -19.73
CA LEU A 2 -5.05 11.75 -19.98
C LEU A 2 -5.34 10.41 -19.26
N HIS A 3 -6.02 10.47 -18.11
CA HIS A 3 -6.48 9.31 -17.32
C HIS A 3 -7.63 8.53 -17.98
N VAL A 4 -8.43 9.19 -18.83
CA VAL A 4 -9.59 8.60 -19.53
C VAL A 4 -9.18 7.92 -20.84
N LEU A 5 -8.11 8.40 -21.49
CA LEU A 5 -7.68 7.91 -22.80
C LEU A 5 -6.74 6.69 -22.74
N LEU A 6 -6.15 6.39 -21.58
CA LEU A 6 -5.08 5.40 -21.47
C LEU A 6 -5.45 4.08 -20.80
N ASN A 7 -6.65 3.90 -20.20
CA ASN A 7 -7.04 2.62 -19.57
C ASN A 7 -5.91 1.99 -18.71
N LEU A 8 -5.11 2.83 -18.07
CA LEU A 8 -3.84 2.48 -17.41
C LEU A 8 -3.95 2.52 -15.88
N GLY A 9 -5.09 2.94 -15.34
CA GLY A 9 -5.44 2.76 -13.93
C GLY A 9 -5.91 1.33 -13.71
N GLY A 10 -5.00 0.42 -13.37
CA GLY A 10 -5.34 -1.00 -13.19
C GLY A 10 -4.14 -1.94 -13.38
N LEU A 11 -4.40 -3.09 -14.00
CA LEU A 11 -3.45 -4.21 -14.11
C LEU A 11 -2.09 -3.83 -14.72
N LEU A 12 -2.05 -2.88 -15.66
CA LEU A 12 -0.82 -2.47 -16.34
C LEU A 12 0.12 -1.68 -15.42
N THR A 13 -0.43 -0.78 -14.59
CA THR A 13 0.35 -0.02 -13.60
C THR A 13 0.76 -0.90 -12.43
N THR A 14 -0.04 -1.91 -12.06
CA THR A 14 0.36 -2.89 -11.03
C THR A 14 1.44 -3.84 -11.53
N ILE A 15 1.35 -4.34 -12.77
CA ILE A 15 2.41 -5.14 -13.41
C ILE A 15 3.69 -4.30 -13.55
N ALA A 16 3.58 -3.03 -13.97
CA ALA A 16 4.72 -2.13 -14.04
C ALA A 16 5.35 -1.90 -12.65
N CYS A 17 4.55 -1.72 -11.61
CA CYS A 17 5.02 -1.57 -10.24
C CYS A 17 5.76 -2.83 -9.74
N ILE A 18 5.20 -4.03 -9.99
CA ILE A 18 5.84 -5.31 -9.65
C ILE A 18 7.14 -5.47 -10.45
N GLY A 19 7.14 -5.14 -11.74
CA GLY A 19 8.33 -5.17 -12.58
C GLY A 19 9.44 -4.24 -12.07
N THR A 20 9.11 -3.00 -11.71
CA THR A 20 10.09 -2.05 -11.16
C THR A 20 10.64 -2.47 -9.80
N SER A 21 9.84 -3.10 -8.95
CA SER A 21 10.27 -3.56 -7.62
C SER A 21 11.12 -4.83 -7.69
N VAL A 22 10.79 -5.78 -8.57
CA VAL A 22 11.66 -6.94 -8.87
C VAL A 22 12.99 -6.48 -9.49
N TRP A 23 12.94 -5.50 -10.40
CA TRP A 23 14.16 -4.94 -10.99
C TRP A 23 15.03 -4.22 -9.96
N LEU A 24 14.42 -3.54 -8.99
CA LEU A 24 15.13 -2.92 -7.87
C LEU A 24 15.93 -3.92 -7.03
N LEU A 25 15.40 -5.13 -6.81
CA LEU A 25 16.08 -6.20 -6.05
C LEU A 25 17.31 -6.76 -6.77
N SER A 26 17.34 -6.67 -8.10
CA SER A 26 18.42 -7.20 -8.94
C SER A 26 19.57 -6.20 -9.13
N ILE A 27 19.46 -4.97 -8.60
CA ILE A 27 20.48 -3.92 -8.80
C ILE A 27 21.47 -3.89 -7.63
N PRO A 28 22.79 -4.00 -7.91
CA PRO A 28 23.82 -3.95 -6.88
C PRO A 28 23.87 -2.56 -6.21
N PRO A 29 24.24 -2.49 -4.92
CA PRO A 29 24.15 -1.28 -4.09
C PRO A 29 25.05 -0.12 -4.53
N PHE A 30 25.94 -0.34 -5.51
CA PHE A 30 26.91 0.63 -5.99
C PHE A 30 26.32 1.70 -6.92
N GLU A 31 25.15 1.45 -7.54
CA GLU A 31 24.52 2.38 -8.48
C GLU A 31 23.31 3.11 -7.85
N GLU A 32 23.60 4.00 -6.91
CA GLU A 32 22.57 4.75 -6.16
C GLU A 32 21.61 5.52 -7.08
N ARG A 33 22.13 6.14 -8.16
CA ARG A 33 21.32 6.91 -9.11
C ARG A 33 20.27 6.05 -9.82
N LYS A 34 20.63 4.85 -10.29
CA LYS A 34 19.69 3.95 -10.97
C LYS A 34 18.62 3.44 -10.02
N ARG A 35 19.00 3.19 -8.77
CA ARG A 35 18.09 2.76 -7.71
C ARG A 35 17.08 3.86 -7.35
N LEU A 36 17.52 5.12 -7.24
CA LEU A 36 16.64 6.27 -7.02
C LEU A 36 15.69 6.50 -8.19
N THR A 37 16.15 6.39 -9.44
CA THR A 37 15.26 6.54 -10.60
C THR A 37 14.18 5.47 -10.66
N LEU A 38 14.51 4.23 -10.28
CA LEU A 38 13.54 3.14 -10.22
C LEU A 38 12.56 3.30 -9.06
N LEU A 39 13.00 3.79 -7.90
CA LEU A 39 12.11 4.15 -6.79
C LEU A 39 11.13 5.26 -7.19
N MET A 40 11.61 6.29 -7.91
CA MET A 40 10.75 7.37 -8.39
C MET A 40 9.74 6.87 -9.44
N ALA A 41 10.17 5.98 -10.33
CA ALA A 41 9.27 5.34 -11.30
C ALA A 41 8.22 4.46 -10.61
N ALA A 42 8.62 3.65 -9.63
CA ALA A 42 7.71 2.83 -8.84
C ALA A 42 6.68 3.69 -8.09
N ALA A 43 7.11 4.79 -7.47
CA ALA A 43 6.22 5.73 -6.79
C ALA A 43 5.20 6.38 -7.75
N LEU A 44 5.63 6.75 -8.96
CA LEU A 44 4.74 7.27 -10.00
C LEU A 44 3.69 6.22 -10.41
N PHE A 45 4.11 4.99 -10.68
CA PHE A 45 3.19 3.92 -11.07
C PHE A 45 2.21 3.55 -9.93
N GLN A 46 2.69 3.52 -8.69
CA GLN A 46 1.85 3.29 -7.51
C GLN A 46 0.78 4.39 -7.38
N GLY A 47 1.16 5.67 -7.52
CA GLY A 47 0.23 6.80 -7.47
C GLY A 47 -0.80 6.77 -8.61
N ALA A 48 -0.36 6.43 -9.82
CA ALA A 48 -1.26 6.29 -10.98
C ALA A 48 -2.29 5.15 -10.79
N SER A 49 -1.92 4.07 -10.10
CA SER A 49 -2.81 2.95 -9.81
C SER A 49 -3.92 3.30 -8.81
N ILE A 50 -3.68 4.27 -7.91
CA ILE A 50 -4.67 4.74 -6.91
C ILE A 50 -5.67 5.73 -7.53
N GLY A 51 -5.34 6.35 -8.68
CA GLY A 51 -6.21 7.29 -9.41
C GLY A 51 -7.67 6.87 -9.61
N PRO A 52 -7.97 5.67 -10.16
CA PRO A 52 -9.35 5.19 -10.31
C PRO A 52 -10.05 4.95 -8.96
N LEU A 53 -9.31 4.58 -7.91
CA LEU A 53 -9.88 4.36 -6.59
C LEU A 53 -10.29 5.68 -5.92
N ILE A 54 -9.54 6.76 -6.16
CA ILE A 54 -9.89 8.10 -5.69
C ILE A 54 -11.15 8.61 -6.40
N ASP A 55 -11.31 8.37 -7.70
CA ASP A 55 -12.52 8.75 -8.45
C ASP A 55 -13.79 8.10 -7.84
N LEU A 56 -13.71 6.81 -7.50
CA LEU A 56 -14.77 6.11 -6.79
C LEU A 56 -15.03 6.69 -5.39
N ALA A 57 -13.99 7.06 -4.64
CA ALA A 57 -14.14 7.66 -3.33
C ALA A 57 -14.82 9.05 -3.39
N ILE A 58 -14.52 9.85 -4.43
CA ILE A 58 -15.16 11.16 -4.66
C ILE A 58 -16.66 11.00 -4.93
N GLN A 59 -17.05 9.96 -5.67
CA GLN A 59 -18.47 9.69 -5.99
C GLN A 59 -19.29 9.29 -4.76
N ILE A 60 -18.65 8.68 -3.75
CA ILE A 60 -19.29 8.28 -2.49
C ILE A 60 -19.33 9.48 -1.54
N ASP A 61 -18.16 9.94 -1.10
CA ASP A 61 -18.03 11.07 -0.19
C ASP A 61 -16.60 11.66 -0.23
N PRO A 62 -16.43 12.94 -0.58
CA PRO A 62 -15.11 13.56 -0.71
C PRO A 62 -14.37 13.72 0.62
N SER A 63 -15.06 13.68 1.76
CA SER A 63 -14.47 13.79 3.10
C SER A 63 -13.59 12.58 3.46
N LEU A 64 -13.81 11.42 2.84
CA LEU A 64 -13.04 10.20 3.07
C LEU A 64 -11.58 10.34 2.67
N ILE A 65 -11.28 11.15 1.65
CA ILE A 65 -9.91 11.35 1.15
C ILE A 65 -9.07 12.03 2.24
N PHE A 66 -9.60 13.09 2.83
CA PHE A 66 -8.90 13.81 3.89
C PHE A 66 -8.78 12.96 5.16
N SER A 67 -9.86 12.29 5.56
CA SER A 67 -9.86 11.43 6.76
C SER A 67 -8.86 10.27 6.64
N SER A 68 -8.85 9.56 5.51
CA SER A 68 -7.91 8.45 5.27
C SER A 68 -6.46 8.91 5.19
N PHE A 69 -6.20 10.08 4.60
CA PHE A 69 -4.87 10.68 4.59
C PHE A 69 -4.38 11.03 6.00
N VAL A 70 -5.21 11.70 6.81
CA VAL A 70 -4.85 12.06 8.19
C VAL A 70 -4.66 10.81 9.05
N ALA A 71 -5.54 9.82 8.94
CA ALA A 71 -5.45 8.57 9.69
C ALA A 71 -4.16 7.80 9.37
N THR A 72 -3.82 7.65 8.08
CA THR A 72 -2.59 6.95 7.65
C THR A 72 -1.34 7.72 8.05
N ALA A 73 -1.33 9.05 7.91
CA ALA A 73 -0.22 9.89 8.35
C ALA A 73 0.00 9.83 9.87
N LEU A 74 -1.08 9.86 10.65
CA LEU A 74 -1.03 9.76 12.11
C LEU A 74 -0.49 8.40 12.56
N ALA A 75 -1.03 7.30 11.99
CA ALA A 75 -0.57 5.96 12.30
C ALA A 75 0.91 5.76 11.93
N PHE A 76 1.32 6.17 10.73
CA PHE A 76 2.70 6.10 10.28
C PHE A 76 3.64 6.97 11.12
N GLY A 77 3.21 8.17 11.50
CA GLY A 77 3.97 9.07 12.37
C GLY A 77 4.18 8.49 13.76
N CYS A 78 3.13 7.92 14.36
CA CYS A 78 3.20 7.26 15.66
C CYS A 78 4.16 6.05 15.64
N PHE A 79 4.02 5.17 14.64
CA PHE A 79 4.90 4.01 14.50
C PHE A 79 6.34 4.39 14.16
N SER A 80 6.55 5.41 13.32
CA SER A 80 7.89 5.92 13.02
C SER A 80 8.56 6.55 14.25
N GLY A 81 7.82 7.31 15.05
CA GLY A 81 8.31 7.86 16.31
C GLY A 81 8.66 6.76 17.32
N ALA A 82 7.77 5.78 17.50
CA ALA A 82 8.06 4.59 18.30
C ALA A 82 9.30 3.86 17.79
N ALA A 83 9.48 3.79 16.47
CA ALA A 83 10.65 3.23 15.81
C ALA A 83 11.89 4.17 15.73
N LEU A 84 11.89 5.34 16.36
CA LEU A 84 13.11 6.13 16.54
C LEU A 84 13.52 6.17 18.01
N VAL A 85 12.54 6.07 18.90
CA VAL A 85 12.73 6.11 20.36
C VAL A 85 13.04 4.72 20.94
N ALA A 86 12.53 3.64 20.32
CA ALA A 86 12.74 2.28 20.82
C ALA A 86 14.24 1.93 20.89
N LYS A 87 14.64 1.21 21.94
CA LYS A 87 16.03 0.76 22.11
C LYS A 87 16.24 -0.51 21.28
N ARG A 88 17.40 -0.64 20.60
CA ARG A 88 17.83 -1.62 19.56
C ARG A 88 17.21 -3.04 19.46
N ARG A 89 16.45 -3.55 20.44
CA ARG A 89 15.83 -4.89 20.43
C ARG A 89 14.29 -4.87 20.40
N GLU A 90 13.63 -3.75 20.73
CA GLU A 90 12.17 -3.65 20.76
C GLU A 90 11.54 -3.51 19.36
N TYR A 91 12.33 -3.08 18.38
CA TYR A 91 11.97 -3.06 16.96
C TYR A 91 11.47 -4.38 16.42
N LEU A 92 12.06 -5.47 16.91
CA LEU A 92 11.68 -6.82 16.51
C LEU A 92 10.27 -7.18 17.00
N TYR A 93 9.89 -6.70 18.19
CA TYR A 93 8.56 -6.96 18.76
C TYR A 93 7.48 -6.11 18.08
N LEU A 94 7.77 -4.85 17.79
CA LEU A 94 6.82 -3.95 17.13
C LEU A 94 6.60 -4.37 15.67
N GLY A 95 7.68 -4.68 14.94
CA GLY A 95 7.59 -5.25 13.60
C GLY A 95 6.93 -6.64 13.58
N GLY A 96 7.20 -7.47 14.59
CA GLY A 96 6.56 -8.77 14.76
C GLY A 96 5.05 -8.66 14.93
N LEU A 97 4.58 -7.77 15.80
CA LEU A 97 3.15 -7.55 16.04
C LEU A 97 2.43 -7.04 14.77
N VAL A 98 3.02 -6.06 14.08
CA VAL A 98 2.45 -5.53 12.82
C VAL A 98 2.43 -6.61 11.73
N SER A 99 3.51 -7.39 11.60
CA SER A 99 3.61 -8.48 10.63
C SER A 99 2.57 -9.59 10.90
N SER A 100 2.37 -9.97 12.16
CA SER A 100 1.33 -10.93 12.55
C SER A 100 -0.07 -10.43 12.21
N GLY A 101 -0.37 -9.15 12.47
CA GLY A 101 -1.63 -8.52 12.08
C GLY A 101 -1.87 -8.56 10.57
N LEU A 102 -0.84 -8.19 9.78
CA LEU A 102 -0.91 -8.24 8.31
C LEU A 102 -1.12 -9.67 7.79
N SER A 103 -0.48 -10.67 8.41
CA SER A 103 -0.67 -12.08 8.05
C SER A 103 -2.11 -12.54 8.30
N ILE A 104 -2.71 -12.16 9.43
CA ILE A 104 -4.12 -12.48 9.73
C ILE A 104 -5.05 -11.85 8.68
N LEU A 105 -4.84 -10.57 8.34
CA LEU A 105 -5.61 -9.90 7.29
C LEU A 105 -5.46 -10.57 5.93
N MET A 106 -4.27 -11.04 5.58
CA MET A 106 -4.01 -11.78 4.35
C MET A 106 -4.80 -13.11 4.33
N TRP A 107 -4.80 -13.87 5.42
CA TRP A 107 -5.58 -15.10 5.55
C TRP A 107 -7.08 -14.85 5.49
N LEU A 108 -7.57 -13.79 6.13
CA LEU A 108 -8.97 -13.40 6.09
C LEU A 108 -9.40 -12.99 4.67
N HIS A 109 -8.55 -12.27 3.95
CA HIS A 109 -8.80 -11.91 2.55
C HIS A 109 -8.85 -13.15 1.66
N PHE A 110 -7.93 -14.10 1.85
CA PHE A 110 -7.91 -15.36 1.13
C PHE A 110 -9.15 -16.22 1.44
N ALA A 111 -9.53 -16.32 2.72
CA ALA A 111 -10.75 -17.01 3.14
C ALA A 111 -12.00 -16.35 2.54
N SER A 112 -12.08 -15.02 2.52
CA SER A 112 -13.18 -14.28 1.91
C SER A 112 -13.26 -14.50 0.39
N ALA A 113 -12.12 -14.66 -0.27
CA ALA A 113 -12.04 -14.96 -1.70
C ALA A 113 -12.49 -16.39 -2.04
N ILE A 114 -12.18 -17.38 -1.20
CA ILE A 114 -12.59 -18.79 -1.40
C ILE A 114 -14.06 -19.01 -1.03
N PHE A 115 -14.50 -18.46 0.11
CA PHE A 115 -15.85 -18.67 0.64
C PHE A 115 -16.88 -17.68 0.10
N GLY A 116 -16.49 -16.78 -0.81
CA GLY A 116 -17.41 -15.92 -1.56
C GLY A 116 -18.08 -14.86 -0.71
N GLY A 117 -17.31 -13.90 -0.18
CA GLY A 117 -17.72 -12.52 0.19
C GLY A 117 -18.82 -12.29 1.24
N SER A 118 -19.67 -13.27 1.54
CA SER A 118 -20.89 -13.08 2.33
C SER A 118 -20.72 -13.47 3.80
N MET A 119 -19.72 -14.29 4.14
CA MET A 119 -19.47 -14.66 5.54
C MET A 119 -18.64 -13.64 6.33
N ALA A 120 -17.92 -12.74 5.67
CA ALA A 120 -17.18 -11.65 6.33
C ALA A 120 -18.00 -10.35 6.46
N ILE A 121 -19.19 -10.29 5.84
CA ILE A 121 -20.17 -9.19 5.95
C ILE A 121 -21.28 -9.54 6.97
N PHE A 122 -21.14 -10.61 7.76
CA PHE A 122 -22.04 -10.80 8.90
C PHE A 122 -21.75 -9.73 9.96
N LYS A 123 -22.57 -8.67 9.90
CA LYS A 123 -23.11 -7.92 11.03
C LYS A 123 -22.21 -7.93 12.28
N PHE A 124 -21.38 -6.90 12.39
CA PHE A 124 -21.20 -6.28 13.70
C PHE A 124 -22.39 -5.34 13.90
N GLU A 125 -23.52 -5.94 14.30
CA GLU A 125 -24.51 -5.26 15.14
C GLU A 125 -24.27 -5.70 16.58
#